data_AF-A0A1G2DDP8-F1
#
_entry.id   AF-A0A1G2DDP8-F1
#
_cell.length_a   1.000
_cell.length_b   1.000
_cell.length_c   1.000
_cell.angle_alpha   90.00
_cell.angle_beta   90.00
_cell.angle_gamma   90.00
#
_symmetry.space_group_name_H-M   'P 1'
#
loop_
_entity.id
_entity.type
_entity.pdbx_description
1 polymer ?
#
loop_
_entity_poly.entity_id
_entity_poly.type
_entity_poly.pdbx_seq_one_letter_code
_entity_poly.pdbx_strand_id
1 'polypeptide(L)' 'MLYKEHRCPACNKLLFKGILVDSEVEVKCRGCGSLTSFHGEPKEKLLCFKENCPNRQSRSAAAKEGKAQ' A
#
# COMPACT_ATOMS: atom_id res chain seq x y z
N MET A 1 -6.59 5.04 -6.31
CA MET A 1 -6.17 3.75 -5.72
C MET A 1 -7.17 3.36 -4.65
N LEU A 2 -7.64 2.12 -4.64
CA LEU A 2 -8.58 1.62 -3.62
C LEU A 2 -7.77 0.95 -2.51
N TYR A 3 -7.90 1.42 -1.27
CA TYR A 3 -7.22 0.83 -0.11
C TYR A 3 -7.74 -0.60 0.18
N LYS A 4 -6.85 -1.52 0.57
CA LYS A 4 -7.23 -2.88 0.99
C LYS A 4 -7.80 -2.86 2.41
N GLU A 5 -8.88 -3.59 2.64
CA GLU A 5 -9.42 -3.79 3.99
C GLU A 5 -8.65 -4.91 4.70
N HIS A 6 -8.21 -4.63 5.92
CA HIS A 6 -7.63 -5.63 6.82
C HIS A 6 -8.61 -5.85 7.96
N ARG A 7 -9.15 -7.07 8.03
CA ARG A 7 -10.20 -7.46 8.98
C ARG A 7 -9.68 -8.50 9.94
N CYS A 8 -10.21 -8.50 11.15
CA CYS A 8 -9.91 -9.51 12.15
C CYS A 8 -10.36 -10.89 11.64
N PRO A 9 -9.48 -11.91 11.57
CA PRO A 9 -9.86 -13.23 11.07
C PRO A 9 -10.85 -13.97 11.98
N ALA A 10 -10.90 -13.62 13.27
CA ALA A 10 -11.77 -14.28 14.23
C ALA A 10 -13.21 -13.74 14.24
N CYS A 11 -13.41 -12.42 14.14
CA CYS A 11 -14.73 -11.80 14.24
C CYS A 11 -15.12 -10.92 13.06
N ASN A 12 -14.30 -10.89 12.00
CA ASN A 12 -14.49 -10.12 10.77
C ASN A 12 -14.65 -8.59 10.95
N LYS A 13 -14.37 -8.08 12.16
CA LYS A 13 -14.36 -6.65 12.45
C LYS A 13 -13.28 -5.97 11.60
N LEU A 14 -13.63 -4.85 10.97
CA LEU A 14 -12.66 -4.01 10.27
C LEU A 14 -11.63 -3.48 11.27
N LEU A 15 -10.34 -3.71 10.99
CA LEU A 15 -9.24 -3.20 11.79
C LEU A 15 -8.73 -1.89 11.21
N PHE A 16 -8.35 -1.90 9.93
CA PHE A 16 -7.91 -0.71 9.19
C PHE A 16 -8.06 -0.92 7.68
N LYS A 17 -7.94 0.17 6.91
CA LYS A 17 -7.79 0.14 5.46
C LYS A 17 -6.45 0.76 5.09
N GLY A 18 -5.68 0.09 4.24
CA GLY A 18 -4.35 0.57 3.88
C GLY A 18 -3.64 -0.33 2.89
N ILE A 19 -2.61 0.23 2.26
CA ILE A 19 -1.65 -0.53 1.46
C ILE A 19 -0.40 -0.68 2.33
N LEU A 20 0.04 -1.92 2.52
CA LEU A 20 1.27 -2.23 3.24
C LEU A 20 2.32 -2.61 2.20
N VAL A 21 3.51 -2.02 2.30
CA VAL A 21 4.63 -2.23 1.37
C VAL A 21 5.89 -2.40 2.20
N ASP A 22 6.56 -3.55 2.06
CA ASP A 22 7.75 -3.91 2.86
C ASP A 22 7.59 -3.65 4.37
N SER A 23 6.39 -3.82 4.89
CA SER A 23 6.05 -3.50 6.27
C SER A 23 5.24 -4.61 6.94
N GLU A 24 5.33 -4.68 8.27
CA GLU A 24 4.51 -5.55 9.09
C GLU A 24 3.74 -4.73 10.12
N VAL A 25 2.48 -5.09 10.35
CA VAL A 25 1.62 -4.45 11.34
C VAL A 25 0.94 -5.52 12.18
N GLU A 26 1.19 -5.51 13.49
CA GLU A 26 0.44 -6.31 14.45
C GLU A 26 -0.72 -5.50 15.05
N VAL A 27 -1.93 -6.06 15.04
CA VAL A 27 -3.13 -5.39 15.53
C VAL A 27 -3.90 -6.30 16.49
N LYS A 28 -4.18 -5.77 17.69
CA LYS A 28 -5.12 -6.37 18.64
C LYS A 28 -6.56 -5.96 18.33
N CYS A 29 -7.42 -6.92 18.05
CA CYS A 29 -8.85 -6.67 17.83
C CYS A 29 -9.54 -6.38 19.17
N ARG A 30 -10.07 -5.15 19.34
CA ARG A 30 -10.84 -4.81 20.56
C ARG A 30 -12.15 -5.60 20.71
N GLY A 31 -12.68 -6.18 19.63
CA GLY A 31 -13.95 -6.91 19.66
C GLY A 31 -13.84 -8.30 20.26
N CYS A 32 -12.85 -9.10 19.84
CA CYS A 32 -12.65 -10.47 20.29
C CYS A 32 -11.34 -10.70 21.06
N GLY A 33 -10.50 -9.68 21.20
CA GLY A 33 -9.21 -9.75 21.90
C GLY A 33 -8.06 -10.38 21.11
N SER A 34 -8.31 -10.96 19.93
CA SER A 34 -7.28 -11.64 19.13
C SER A 34 -6.18 -10.68 18.66
N LEU A 35 -4.93 -11.15 18.63
CA LEU A 35 -3.80 -10.49 17.98
C LEU A 35 -3.60 -11.08 16.58
N THR A 36 -3.27 -10.24 15.60
CA THR A 36 -3.05 -10.65 14.22
C THR A 36 -2.00 -9.75 13.56
N SER A 37 -1.03 -10.36 12.88
CA SER A 37 -0.01 -9.66 12.11
C SER A 37 -0.35 -9.66 10.62
N PHE A 38 -0.20 -8.50 9.99
CA PHE A 38 -0.40 -8.29 8.55
C PHE A 38 0.92 -7.91 7.90
N HIS A 39 1.23 -8.57 6.79
CA HIS A 39 2.45 -8.33 6.01
C HIS A 39 2.11 -7.56 4.73
N GLY A 40 2.97 -6.61 4.41
CA GLY A 40 2.92 -5.85 3.16
C GLY A 40 3.40 -6.64 1.96
N GLU A 41 2.99 -6.17 0.78
CA GLU A 41 3.53 -6.69 -0.46
C GLU A 41 4.97 -6.20 -0.65
N PRO A 42 5.85 -7.01 -1.27
CA PRO A 42 7.18 -6.56 -1.64
C PRO A 42 7.12 -5.33 -2.55
N LYS A 43 7.93 -4.30 -2.29
CA LYS A 43 7.97 -3.09 -3.14
C LYS A 43 8.23 -3.41 -4.60
N GLU A 44 8.99 -4.49 -4.90
CA GLU A 44 9.35 -4.89 -6.26
C GLU A 44 8.11 -5.24 -7.08
N LYS A 45 7.06 -5.77 -6.45
CA LYS A 45 5.78 -6.05 -7.14
C LYS A 45 5.04 -4.79 -7.56
N LEU A 46 5.35 -3.66 -6.93
CA LEU A 46 4.76 -2.35 -7.24
C LEU A 46 5.60 -1.58 -8.27
N LEU A 47 6.79 -2.07 -8.62
CA LEU A 47 7.62 -1.46 -9.65
C LEU A 47 7.11 -1.85 -11.05
N CYS A 48 6.91 -0.84 -11.90
CA CYS A 48 6.53 -1.04 -13.29
C CYS A 48 7.77 -1.30 -14.15
N PHE A 49 8.03 -2.57 -14.48
CA PHE A 49 9.17 -2.98 -15.32
C PHE A 49 8.92 -2.94 -16.83
N LYS A 50 7.75 -2.47 -17.28
CA LYS A 50 7.44 -2.37 -18.71
C LYS A 50 8.47 -1.48 -19.43
N GLU A 51 9.25 -2.08 -20.33
CA GLU A 51 10.15 -1.35 -21.21
C GLU A 51 9.34 -0.40 -22.10
N ASN A 52 9.85 0.82 -22.31
CA ASN A 52 9.19 1.89 -23.07
C ASN A 52 7.74 2.18 -22.65
N CYS A 53 7.45 2.17 -21.35
CA CYS A 53 6.13 2.55 -20.84
C CYS A 53 5.83 4.03 -21.21
N PRO A 54 4.77 4.31 -22.01
CA PRO A 54 4.48 5.66 -22.51
C PRO A 54 4.14 6.66 -21.41
N ASN A 55 3.70 6.16 -20.25
CA ASN A 55 3.35 6.95 -19.08
C ASN A 55 4.50 7.03 -18.06
N ARG A 56 5.68 6.46 -18.34
CA ARG A 56 6.82 6.51 -17.42
C ARG A 56 7.41 7.92 -17.42
N GLN A 57 7.11 8.67 -16.37
CA GLN A 57 7.74 9.96 -16.14
C GLN A 57 9.20 9.74 -15.69
N SER A 58 10.14 10.35 -16.41
CA SER A 58 11.53 10.43 -15.97
C SER A 58 11.69 11.56 -14.95
N ARG A 59 12.76 11.50 -14.15
CA ARG A 59 13.16 12.61 -13.27
C ARG A 59 13.34 13.93 -14.03
N SER A 60 13.80 13.88 -15.29
CA SER A 60 13.97 15.05 -16.15
C SER A 60 12.64 15.62 -16.68
N ALA A 61 11.60 14.79 -16.81
CA ALA A 61 10.27 15.23 -17.20
C ALA A 61 9.51 15.88 -16.02
N ALA A 62 9.60 15.30 -14.82
CA ALA A 62 8.90 15.80 -13.63
C ALA A 62 9.32 17.23 -13.21
N ALA A 63 10.58 17.62 -13.45
CA ALA A 63 11.08 18.96 -13.13
C ALA A 63 10.48 20.07 -14.02
N LYS A 64 9.89 19.74 -15.17
CA LYS A 64 9.31 20.73 -16.10
C LYS A 64 7.87 21.10 -15.76
N GLU A 65 7.18 20.28 -14.97
CA GLU A 65 5.76 20.47 -14.63
C GLU A 65 5.56 21.21 -13.29
N GLY A 66 6.64 21.49 -12.55
CA GLY A 66 6.62 22.22 -11.27
C GLY A 66 6.86 23.73 -11.35
N LYS A 67 6.86 24.34 -12.55
CA LYS A 67 6.88 25.81 -12.69
C LYS A 67 5.47 26.31 -12.98
N ALA A 68 4.70 26.52 -11.92
CA ALA A 68 3.55 27.42 -11.97
C ALA A 68 4.08 28.85 -12.16
N GLN A 69 3.57 29.51 -13.21
CA GLN A 69 3.55 30.97 -13.33
C GLN A 69 2.64 31.58 -12.26
#